data_AF-A0A959S2P7-F1
#
_entry.id   AF-A0A959S2P7-F1
#
_cell.length_a   1.000
_cell.length_b   1.000
_cell.length_c   1.000
_cell.angle_alpha   90.00
_cell.angle_beta   90.00
_cell.angle_gamma   90.00
#
_symmetry.space_group_name_H-M   'P 1'
#
loop_
_entity.id
_entity.type
_entity.pdbx_description
1 polymer ?
#
loop_
_entity_poly.entity_id
_entity_poly.type
_entity_poly.pdbx_seq_one_letter_code
_entity_poly.pdbx_strand_id
1 'polypeptide(L)'
;MQHGRRNISISTVAPTGTLSMLAQTSSGIEPVFLTSYKRRRKVMETTPDAKVSFVDELGDRWEEFTVYHPKLKKWMEATGETDEVKSPYTGSTAPEIDWVQRVKLQAMVQKYVTHSISSTINLPEDVSQEKVGEIYLKSWEQGVKGITVYRDGSRSGVLVSTEEKKEEPTDAIIETRPPRRPKKLEAEVVRFQNDKEKWIAVIGLLNGKPYEIFTGKAEEAFHLPAWADKGWIIKDRDEDGNARYDFQYMDKDGYRITIEGLSRSFDKEFWNYAKLISGVLRHGMPLPYVVNLVSRLNLFDENINTWKNGVERTLKRYIPDGTKADHKCPSCNDPEGLIYEEGCLKCKSCGHSKCG
;
A
#
# COMPACT_ATOMS: atom_id res chain seq x y z
N MET A 1 -50.43 -34.40 -19.36
CA MET A 1 -51.03 -33.07 -19.59
C MET A 1 -52.43 -32.92 -18.98
N GLN A 2 -52.87 -33.80 -18.08
CA GLN A 2 -54.26 -33.87 -17.58
C GLN A 2 -54.86 -32.56 -17.06
N HIS A 3 -54.07 -31.67 -16.48
CA HIS A 3 -54.52 -30.39 -15.93
C HIS A 3 -53.79 -29.17 -16.51
N GLY A 4 -52.97 -29.37 -17.55
CA GLY A 4 -52.09 -28.32 -18.08
C GLY A 4 -50.98 -27.89 -17.10
N ARG A 5 -50.34 -26.75 -17.37
CA ARG A 5 -49.33 -26.12 -16.50
C ARG A 5 -49.81 -24.74 -16.04
N ARG A 6 -49.58 -24.41 -14.77
CA ARG A 6 -49.89 -23.07 -14.23
C ARG A 6 -48.77 -22.07 -14.50
N ASN A 7 -47.52 -22.50 -14.35
CA ASN A 7 -46.33 -21.65 -14.47
C ASN A 7 -45.57 -21.94 -15.76
N ILE A 8 -45.11 -20.88 -16.44
CA ILE A 8 -44.33 -21.00 -17.68
C ILE A 8 -42.90 -21.52 -17.44
N SER A 9 -42.33 -21.25 -16.26
CA SER A 9 -41.01 -21.68 -15.79
C SER A 9 -41.11 -22.02 -14.30
N ILE A 10 -40.35 -23.03 -13.84
CA ILE A 10 -40.43 -23.55 -12.47
C ILE A 10 -39.07 -23.74 -11.78
N SER A 11 -37.96 -23.63 -12.49
CA SER A 11 -36.62 -23.82 -11.91
C SER A 11 -35.63 -22.72 -12.34
N THR A 12 -34.79 -22.31 -11.38
CA THR A 12 -33.70 -21.35 -11.54
C THR A 12 -32.62 -21.66 -10.50
N VAL A 13 -31.38 -21.25 -10.74
CA VAL A 13 -30.32 -21.26 -9.71
C VAL A 13 -29.96 -19.80 -9.41
N ALA A 14 -30.40 -19.33 -8.24
CA ALA A 14 -30.19 -17.96 -7.78
C ALA A 14 -28.90 -17.86 -6.94
N PRO A 15 -28.31 -16.66 -6.81
CA PRO A 15 -27.26 -16.43 -5.83
C PRO A 15 -27.85 -16.52 -4.43
N THR A 16 -27.33 -17.42 -3.59
CA THR A 16 -27.87 -17.70 -2.25
C THR A 16 -26.91 -17.32 -1.13
N GLY A 17 -26.04 -16.32 -1.29
CA GLY A 17 -24.97 -16.00 -0.33
C GLY A 17 -25.42 -15.96 1.15
N THR A 18 -26.48 -15.22 1.49
CA THR A 18 -26.97 -15.16 2.88
C THR A 18 -27.68 -16.45 3.31
N LEU A 19 -28.47 -17.05 2.42
CA LEU A 19 -29.22 -18.28 2.72
C LEU A 19 -28.29 -19.49 2.87
N SER A 20 -27.21 -19.56 2.10
CA SER A 20 -26.21 -20.62 2.15
C SER A 20 -25.39 -20.52 3.44
N MET A 21 -25.08 -19.31 3.91
CA MET A 21 -24.51 -19.09 5.24
C MET A 21 -25.44 -19.58 6.36
N LEU A 22 -26.74 -19.23 6.29
CA LEU A 22 -27.74 -19.71 7.26
C LEU A 22 -27.88 -21.24 7.25
N ALA A 23 -27.91 -21.83 6.06
CA ALA A 23 -28.01 -23.27 5.85
C ALA A 23 -26.66 -24.01 6.00
N GLN A 24 -25.57 -23.29 6.25
CA GLN A 24 -24.22 -23.84 6.43
C GLN A 24 -23.76 -24.72 5.25
N THR A 25 -24.00 -24.26 4.02
CA THR A 25 -23.70 -24.97 2.77
C THR A 25 -23.09 -24.02 1.71
N SER A 26 -22.65 -24.55 0.58
CA SER A 26 -22.19 -23.77 -0.57
C SER A 26 -23.34 -22.98 -1.24
N SER A 27 -22.99 -21.90 -1.94
CA SER A 27 -23.95 -21.01 -2.59
C SER A 27 -24.40 -21.54 -3.94
N GLY A 28 -25.58 -22.16 -3.99
CA GLY A 28 -26.17 -22.66 -5.23
C GLY A 28 -25.31 -23.78 -5.83
N ILE A 29 -24.87 -23.60 -7.07
CA ILE A 29 -23.92 -24.52 -7.71
C ILE A 29 -22.48 -24.03 -7.64
N GLU A 30 -22.18 -22.92 -6.95
CA GLU A 30 -20.83 -22.35 -6.89
C GLU A 30 -19.90 -23.17 -5.99
N PRO A 31 -18.63 -23.31 -6.38
CA PRO A 31 -17.61 -23.82 -5.47
C PRO A 31 -17.42 -22.85 -4.30
N VAL A 32 -16.94 -23.38 -3.18
CA VAL A 32 -16.59 -22.55 -2.03
C VAL A 32 -15.39 -21.67 -2.41
N PHE A 33 -15.48 -20.37 -2.13
CA PHE A 33 -14.41 -19.42 -2.46
C PHE A 33 -13.14 -19.69 -1.64
N LEU A 34 -13.29 -19.84 -0.32
CA LEU A 34 -12.20 -20.20 0.60
C LEU A 34 -12.73 -21.19 1.65
N THR A 35 -11.96 -22.23 1.94
CA THR A 35 -12.29 -23.23 2.97
C THR A 35 -12.06 -22.70 4.39
N SER A 36 -11.14 -21.76 4.55
CA SER A 36 -10.89 -21.01 5.78
C SER A 36 -10.63 -19.54 5.45
N TYR A 37 -11.06 -18.63 6.33
CA TYR A 37 -10.76 -17.20 6.20
C TYR A 37 -10.80 -16.51 7.55
N LYS A 38 -10.05 -15.41 7.68
CA LYS A 38 -10.06 -14.59 8.90
C LYS A 38 -11.21 -13.61 8.88
N ARG A 39 -12.00 -13.60 9.96
CA ARG A 39 -13.07 -12.62 10.16
C ARG A 39 -12.74 -11.76 11.37
N ARG A 40 -13.06 -10.47 11.26
CA ARG A 40 -12.97 -9.50 12.34
C ARG A 40 -14.35 -9.16 12.86
N ARG A 41 -14.54 -9.18 14.17
CA ARG A 41 -15.76 -8.78 14.86
C ARG A 41 -15.43 -7.69 15.88
N LYS A 42 -16.20 -6.61 15.86
CA LYS A 42 -16.13 -5.58 16.90
C LYS A 42 -16.68 -6.15 18.20
N VAL A 43 -15.90 -6.07 19.26
CA VAL A 43 -16.25 -6.56 20.59
C VAL A 43 -17.10 -5.50 21.29
N MET A 44 -18.37 -5.82 21.53
CA MET A 44 -19.27 -4.99 22.34
C MET A 44 -19.26 -5.48 23.78
N GLU A 45 -19.51 -4.59 24.76
CA GLU A 45 -19.56 -4.93 26.19
C GLU A 45 -20.55 -6.05 26.52
N THR A 46 -21.57 -6.24 25.68
CA THR A 46 -22.59 -7.29 25.79
C THR A 46 -22.19 -8.64 25.20
N THR A 47 -20.96 -8.80 24.71
CA THR A 47 -20.50 -10.04 24.06
C THR A 47 -19.82 -10.95 25.09
N PRO A 48 -20.49 -12.00 25.62
CA PRO A 48 -19.83 -12.97 26.49
C PRO A 48 -18.69 -13.67 25.73
N ASP A 49 -17.56 -13.88 26.42
CA ASP A 49 -16.36 -14.61 25.95
C ASP A 49 -15.58 -14.00 24.77
N ALA A 50 -15.63 -12.69 24.55
CA ALA A 50 -14.87 -12.06 23.47
C ALA A 50 -13.36 -11.98 23.77
N LYS A 51 -12.53 -12.60 22.92
CA LYS A 51 -11.06 -12.45 22.95
C LYS A 51 -10.63 -11.25 22.13
N VAL A 52 -10.08 -10.23 22.77
CA VAL A 52 -9.62 -9.04 22.07
C VAL A 52 -8.27 -9.34 21.41
N SER A 53 -8.25 -9.40 20.08
CA SER A 53 -7.05 -9.61 19.28
C SER A 53 -6.25 -8.32 19.10
N PHE A 54 -6.94 -7.20 18.86
CA PHE A 54 -6.32 -5.87 18.80
C PHE A 54 -7.33 -4.77 19.13
N VAL A 55 -6.83 -3.58 19.45
CA VAL A 55 -7.62 -2.37 19.67
C VAL A 55 -7.23 -1.37 18.60
N ASP A 56 -8.21 -0.80 17.91
CA ASP A 56 -7.94 0.20 16.88
C ASP A 56 -7.69 1.60 17.47
N GLU A 57 -7.38 2.57 16.61
CA GLU A 57 -7.02 3.92 17.02
C GLU A 57 -8.22 4.75 17.51
N LEU A 58 -9.46 4.26 17.29
CA LEU A 58 -10.69 4.84 17.83
C LEU A 58 -11.03 4.26 19.21
N GLY A 59 -10.21 3.32 19.71
CA GLY A 59 -10.43 2.62 20.97
C GLY A 59 -11.38 1.43 20.86
N ASP A 60 -11.80 1.07 19.65
CA ASP A 60 -12.67 -0.08 19.44
C ASP A 60 -11.87 -1.37 19.55
N ARG A 61 -12.43 -2.33 20.30
CA ARG A 61 -11.82 -3.64 20.53
C ARG A 61 -12.28 -4.59 19.42
N TRP A 62 -11.34 -5.27 18.78
CA TRP A 62 -11.61 -6.21 17.69
C TRP A 62 -11.14 -7.61 18.06
N GLU A 63 -11.95 -8.60 17.72
CA GLU A 63 -11.64 -10.02 17.79
C GLU A 63 -11.42 -10.54 16.36
N GLU A 64 -10.25 -11.10 16.11
CA GLU A 64 -9.92 -11.80 14.87
C GLU A 64 -9.98 -13.30 15.13
N PHE A 65 -10.83 -14.00 14.38
CA PHE A 65 -10.95 -15.45 14.47
C PHE A 65 -11.03 -16.07 13.08
N THR A 66 -10.43 -17.24 12.94
CA THR A 66 -10.49 -18.03 11.71
C THR A 66 -11.83 -18.74 11.63
N VAL A 67 -12.56 -18.50 10.55
CA VAL A 67 -13.80 -19.20 10.22
C VAL A 67 -13.45 -20.32 9.25
N TYR A 68 -13.82 -21.55 9.63
CA TYR A 68 -13.71 -22.72 8.77
C TYR A 68 -15.07 -23.05 8.17
N HIS A 69 -15.09 -23.49 6.92
CA HIS A 69 -16.30 -24.04 6.33
C HIS A 69 -16.79 -25.24 7.16
N PRO A 70 -18.10 -25.39 7.44
CA PRO A 70 -18.64 -26.40 8.34
C PRO A 70 -18.19 -27.83 8.04
N LYS A 71 -18.03 -28.17 6.75
CA LYS A 71 -17.57 -29.48 6.29
C LYS A 71 -16.07 -29.71 6.50
N LEU A 72 -15.26 -28.65 6.37
CA LEU A 72 -13.83 -28.72 6.72
C LEU A 72 -13.66 -28.90 8.23
N LYS A 73 -14.42 -28.14 9.03
CA LYS A 73 -14.40 -28.26 10.49
C LYS A 73 -14.74 -29.69 10.97
N LYS A 74 -15.77 -30.31 10.39
CA LYS A 74 -16.13 -31.71 10.69
C LYS A 74 -15.00 -32.69 10.35
N TRP A 75 -14.27 -32.46 9.26
CA TRP A 75 -13.12 -33.30 8.90
C TRP A 75 -11.97 -33.12 9.90
N MET A 76 -11.66 -31.88 10.30
CA MET A 76 -10.64 -31.60 11.33
C MET A 76 -10.99 -32.26 12.66
N GLU A 77 -12.25 -32.16 13.10
CA GLU A 77 -12.74 -32.80 14.33
C GLU A 77 -12.66 -34.34 14.27
N ALA A 78 -12.93 -34.94 13.11
CA ALA A 78 -12.90 -36.39 12.95
C ALA A 78 -11.48 -36.98 12.84
N THR A 79 -10.54 -36.21 12.28
CA THR A 79 -9.17 -36.67 12.01
C THR A 79 -8.14 -36.18 13.04
N GLY A 80 -8.45 -35.11 13.77
CA GLY A 80 -7.50 -34.40 14.62
C GLY A 80 -6.46 -33.57 13.83
N GLU A 81 -6.56 -33.53 12.51
CA GLU A 81 -5.63 -32.81 11.64
C GLU A 81 -6.03 -31.33 11.55
N THR A 82 -5.05 -30.45 11.70
CA THR A 82 -5.26 -28.99 11.61
C THR A 82 -4.74 -28.40 10.30
N ASP A 83 -3.95 -29.17 9.55
CA ASP A 83 -3.46 -28.77 8.23
C ASP A 83 -4.56 -28.94 7.17
N GLU A 84 -5.09 -27.83 6.69
CA GLU A 84 -6.12 -27.78 5.66
C GLU A 84 -5.66 -28.37 4.32
N VAL A 85 -4.36 -28.39 4.03
CA VAL A 85 -3.80 -28.94 2.78
C VAL A 85 -4.03 -30.45 2.68
N LYS A 86 -4.05 -31.14 3.82
CA LYS A 86 -4.33 -32.59 3.87
C LYS A 86 -5.82 -32.91 3.76
N SER A 87 -6.68 -31.90 3.75
CA SER A 87 -8.12 -32.11 3.66
C SER A 87 -8.53 -32.64 2.29
N PRO A 88 -9.62 -33.41 2.20
CA PRO A 88 -10.17 -33.84 0.91
C PRO A 88 -10.75 -32.68 0.08
N TYR A 89 -10.75 -31.45 0.62
CA TYR A 89 -11.26 -30.25 -0.05
C TYR A 89 -10.17 -29.42 -0.71
N THR A 90 -8.89 -29.77 -0.53
CA THR A 90 -7.76 -29.12 -1.20
C THR A 90 -7.91 -29.24 -2.72
N GLY A 91 -7.67 -28.16 -3.47
CA GLY A 91 -7.84 -28.13 -4.93
C GLY A 91 -9.30 -27.99 -5.38
N SER A 92 -10.25 -27.80 -4.46
CA SER A 92 -11.69 -27.70 -4.75
C SER A 92 -12.27 -26.30 -4.52
N THR A 93 -11.44 -25.29 -4.28
CA THR A 93 -11.91 -23.91 -4.13
C THR A 93 -12.13 -23.22 -5.47
N ALA A 94 -12.85 -22.10 -5.45
CA ALA A 94 -13.22 -21.38 -6.67
C ALA A 94 -12.02 -20.95 -7.55
N PRO A 95 -10.86 -20.52 -7.00
CA PRO A 95 -9.68 -20.22 -7.81
C PRO A 95 -8.92 -21.45 -8.34
N GLU A 96 -9.07 -22.61 -7.69
CA GLU A 96 -8.31 -23.83 -8.02
C GLU A 96 -9.00 -24.69 -9.10
N ILE A 97 -10.32 -24.56 -9.23
CA ILE A 97 -11.11 -25.38 -10.16
C ILE A 97 -10.91 -24.92 -11.60
N ASP A 98 -10.63 -25.88 -12.49
CA ASP A 98 -10.60 -25.66 -13.94
C ASP A 98 -11.93 -25.08 -14.46
N TRP A 99 -11.85 -23.90 -15.06
CA TRP A 99 -12.99 -23.19 -15.62
C TRP A 99 -13.70 -24.01 -16.73
N VAL A 100 -13.00 -24.90 -17.45
CA VAL A 100 -13.63 -25.74 -18.47
C VAL A 100 -14.57 -26.76 -17.82
N GLN A 101 -14.13 -27.39 -16.74
CA GLN A 101 -14.99 -28.27 -15.94
C GLN A 101 -16.14 -27.50 -15.31
N ARG A 102 -15.90 -26.25 -14.88
CA ARG A 102 -16.94 -25.36 -14.36
C ARG A 102 -18.03 -25.06 -15.37
N VAL A 103 -17.67 -24.74 -16.61
CA VAL A 103 -18.62 -24.52 -17.72
C VAL A 103 -19.42 -25.80 -18.01
N LYS A 104 -18.75 -26.97 -18.06
CA LYS A 104 -19.43 -28.26 -18.27
C LYS A 104 -20.44 -28.57 -17.16
N LEU A 105 -20.09 -28.32 -15.91
CA LEU A 105 -20.99 -28.49 -14.77
C LEU A 105 -22.22 -27.58 -14.91
N GLN A 106 -22.02 -26.30 -15.22
CA GLN A 106 -23.11 -25.35 -15.43
C GLN A 106 -24.00 -25.76 -16.61
N ALA A 107 -23.41 -26.21 -17.73
CA ALA A 107 -24.14 -26.69 -18.90
C ALA A 107 -24.99 -27.93 -18.59
N MET A 108 -24.45 -28.87 -17.80
CA MET A 108 -25.18 -30.06 -17.36
C MET A 108 -26.41 -29.67 -16.54
N VAL A 109 -26.25 -28.77 -15.55
CA VAL A 109 -27.36 -28.30 -14.73
C VAL A 109 -28.37 -27.49 -15.56
N GLN A 110 -27.90 -26.69 -16.52
CA GLN A 110 -28.75 -25.85 -17.37
C GLN A 110 -29.78 -26.65 -18.18
N LYS A 111 -29.50 -27.92 -18.51
CA LYS A 111 -30.46 -28.83 -19.19
C LYS A 111 -31.72 -29.10 -18.37
N TYR A 112 -31.64 -28.98 -17.04
CA TYR A 112 -32.73 -29.22 -16.10
C TYR A 112 -33.30 -27.92 -15.50
N VAL A 113 -32.76 -26.77 -15.91
CA VAL A 113 -33.17 -25.44 -15.42
C VAL A 113 -33.94 -24.70 -16.51
N THR A 114 -35.22 -24.42 -16.24
CA THR A 114 -36.10 -23.75 -17.22
C THR A 114 -35.75 -22.27 -17.38
N HIS A 115 -35.29 -21.60 -16.33
CA HIS A 115 -34.75 -20.24 -16.38
C HIS A 115 -33.22 -20.26 -16.60
N SER A 116 -32.49 -19.31 -16.00
CA SER A 116 -31.03 -19.20 -16.09
C SER A 116 -30.36 -19.58 -14.77
N ILE A 117 -29.03 -19.67 -14.81
CA ILE A 117 -28.19 -19.97 -13.64
C ILE A 117 -27.33 -18.74 -13.36
N SER A 118 -27.37 -18.24 -12.13
CA SER A 118 -26.40 -17.28 -11.61
C SER A 118 -25.17 -18.04 -11.13
N SER A 119 -24.05 -17.85 -11.80
CA SER A 119 -22.79 -18.51 -11.49
C SER A 119 -21.62 -17.68 -12.02
N THR A 120 -20.61 -17.49 -11.17
CA THR A 120 -19.39 -16.75 -11.48
C THR A 120 -18.19 -17.67 -11.67
N ILE A 121 -17.43 -17.46 -12.74
CA ILE A 121 -16.09 -18.03 -12.91
C ILE A 121 -15.08 -17.01 -12.37
N ASN A 122 -14.37 -17.40 -11.31
CA ASN A 122 -13.28 -16.60 -10.77
C ASN A 122 -12.01 -16.88 -11.57
N LEU A 123 -11.31 -15.84 -11.98
CA LEU A 123 -10.10 -15.88 -12.80
C LEU A 123 -8.97 -15.13 -12.08
N PRO A 124 -7.70 -15.53 -12.29
CA PRO A 124 -6.57 -14.84 -11.70
C PRO A 124 -6.40 -13.45 -12.32
N GLU A 125 -5.69 -12.57 -11.61
CA GLU A 125 -5.47 -11.17 -12.00
C GLU A 125 -4.73 -11.01 -13.33
N ASP A 126 -3.81 -11.92 -13.62
CA ASP A 126 -2.98 -11.98 -14.82
C ASP A 126 -3.65 -12.67 -16.03
N VAL A 127 -4.94 -13.03 -15.92
CA VAL A 127 -5.67 -13.69 -17.00
C VAL A 127 -5.72 -12.82 -18.27
N SER A 128 -5.40 -13.43 -19.42
CA SER A 128 -5.43 -12.72 -20.70
C SER A 128 -6.85 -12.48 -21.22
N GLN A 129 -7.03 -11.47 -22.06
CA GLN A 129 -8.32 -11.16 -22.67
C GLN A 129 -8.79 -12.29 -23.60
N GLU A 130 -7.87 -12.94 -24.32
CA GLU A 130 -8.15 -14.08 -25.18
C GLU A 130 -8.74 -15.23 -24.37
N LYS A 131 -8.20 -15.47 -23.16
CA LYS A 131 -8.69 -16.50 -22.25
C LYS A 131 -10.12 -16.24 -21.78
N VAL A 132 -10.45 -14.97 -21.51
CA VAL A 132 -11.83 -14.56 -21.19
C VAL A 132 -12.75 -14.78 -22.40
N GLY A 133 -12.28 -14.49 -23.61
CA GLY A 133 -13.00 -14.78 -24.86
C GLY A 133 -13.27 -16.28 -25.06
N GLU A 134 -12.28 -17.14 -24.80
CA GLU A 134 -12.44 -18.60 -24.84
C GLU A 134 -13.55 -19.08 -23.91
N ILE A 135 -13.65 -18.52 -22.70
CA ILE A 135 -14.69 -18.86 -21.72
C ILE A 135 -16.07 -18.57 -22.30
N TYR A 136 -16.27 -17.40 -22.90
CA TYR A 136 -17.55 -17.03 -23.50
C TYR A 136 -17.91 -17.93 -24.68
N LEU A 137 -16.96 -18.19 -25.59
CA LEU A 137 -17.18 -19.06 -26.74
C LEU A 137 -17.51 -20.50 -26.32
N LYS A 138 -16.74 -21.08 -25.41
CA LYS A 138 -17.00 -22.43 -24.87
C LYS A 138 -18.34 -22.53 -24.15
N SER A 139 -18.71 -21.48 -23.42
CA SER A 139 -20.00 -21.40 -22.74
C SER A 139 -21.16 -21.42 -23.74
N TRP A 140 -21.05 -20.62 -24.79
CA TRP A 140 -22.03 -20.59 -25.87
C TRP A 140 -22.13 -21.95 -26.60
N GLU A 141 -21.00 -22.57 -26.94
CA GLU A 141 -20.95 -23.92 -27.55
C GLU A 141 -21.64 -24.99 -26.70
N GLN A 142 -21.58 -24.86 -25.37
CA GLN A 142 -22.20 -25.78 -24.42
C GLN A 142 -23.68 -25.48 -24.13
N GLY A 143 -24.24 -24.43 -24.74
CA GLY A 143 -25.64 -24.05 -24.60
C GLY A 143 -26.03 -23.46 -23.25
N VAL A 144 -25.07 -22.88 -22.50
CA VAL A 144 -25.43 -22.11 -21.29
C VAL A 144 -26.10 -20.79 -21.68
N LYS A 145 -27.13 -20.38 -20.94
CA LYS A 145 -27.92 -19.18 -21.24
C LYS A 145 -27.22 -17.87 -20.85
N GLY A 146 -26.20 -17.96 -20.01
CA GLY A 146 -25.41 -16.82 -19.55
C GLY A 146 -24.25 -17.29 -18.68
N ILE A 147 -23.19 -16.48 -18.65
CA ILE A 147 -22.04 -16.73 -17.79
C ILE A 147 -21.44 -15.42 -17.30
N THR A 148 -20.97 -15.42 -16.06
CA THR A 148 -20.31 -14.28 -15.44
C THR A 148 -18.87 -14.64 -15.16
N VAL A 149 -17.96 -13.72 -15.46
CA VAL A 149 -16.54 -13.83 -15.09
C VAL A 149 -16.21 -12.74 -14.09
N TYR A 150 -15.35 -13.08 -13.13
CA TYR A 150 -14.76 -12.14 -12.19
C TYR A 150 -13.25 -12.34 -12.22
N ARG A 151 -12.52 -11.34 -12.69
CA ARG A 151 -11.06 -11.32 -12.64
C ARG A 151 -10.64 -10.77 -11.29
N ASP A 152 -9.78 -11.49 -10.58
CA ASP A 152 -9.21 -11.01 -9.32
C ASP A 152 -8.55 -9.63 -9.52
N GLY A 153 -8.66 -8.75 -8.54
CA GLY A 153 -8.17 -7.36 -8.62
C GLY A 153 -8.94 -6.42 -9.57
N SER A 154 -9.91 -6.90 -10.37
CA SER A 154 -10.65 -6.01 -11.32
C SER A 154 -11.64 -5.04 -10.66
N ARG A 155 -11.98 -5.27 -9.40
CA ARG A 155 -12.79 -4.38 -8.55
C ARG A 155 -12.21 -4.40 -7.15
N SER A 156 -12.23 -3.25 -6.47
CA SER A 156 -11.82 -3.13 -5.07
C SER A 156 -12.57 -4.15 -4.21
N GLY A 157 -11.85 -5.14 -3.67
CA GLY A 157 -12.42 -6.34 -3.08
C GLY A 157 -13.13 -6.10 -1.73
N VAL A 158 -14.19 -6.88 -1.48
CA VAL A 158 -14.88 -6.97 -0.17
C VAL A 158 -14.34 -8.13 0.68
N LEU A 159 -13.57 -9.04 0.08
CA LEU A 159 -12.93 -10.18 0.74
C LEU A 159 -11.43 -10.11 0.46
N VAL A 160 -10.65 -9.77 1.50
CA VAL A 160 -9.20 -9.68 1.44
C VAL A 160 -8.63 -11.07 1.73
N SER A 161 -8.03 -11.71 0.73
CA SER A 161 -7.17 -12.88 0.93
C SER A 161 -5.97 -12.49 1.81
N THR A 162 -5.39 -13.43 2.52
CA THR A 162 -4.38 -13.16 3.57
C THR A 162 -3.02 -12.71 3.01
N GLU A 163 -2.94 -12.37 1.73
CA GLU A 163 -1.74 -11.87 1.07
C GLU A 163 -1.79 -10.35 0.95
N GLU A 164 -0.85 -9.68 1.61
CA GLU A 164 -0.64 -8.24 1.53
C GLU A 164 -0.23 -7.85 0.10
N LYS A 165 -1.20 -7.58 -0.78
CA LYS A 165 -0.94 -6.95 -2.08
C LYS A 165 -0.72 -5.44 -1.90
N LYS A 166 0.40 -4.95 -2.43
CA LYS A 166 0.70 -3.52 -2.59
C LYS A 166 -0.36 -2.89 -3.50
N GLU A 167 -1.07 -1.89 -3.00
CA GLU A 167 -2.10 -1.16 -3.74
C GLU A 167 -1.51 -0.35 -4.91
N GLU A 168 -2.14 -0.45 -6.08
CA GLU A 168 -1.95 0.44 -7.24
C GLU A 168 -2.67 1.78 -7.05
N PRO A 169 -2.23 2.87 -7.73
CA PRO A 169 -2.72 4.22 -7.49
C PRO A 169 -4.20 4.36 -7.90
N THR A 170 -5.02 4.79 -6.95
CA THR A 170 -6.42 5.16 -7.20
C THR A 170 -6.52 6.64 -7.60
N ASP A 171 -7.49 7.00 -8.44
CA ASP A 171 -7.83 8.41 -8.80
C ASP A 171 -8.41 9.22 -7.62
N ALA A 172 -8.35 8.70 -6.39
CA ALA A 172 -8.82 9.35 -5.18
C ALA A 172 -7.63 9.92 -4.40
N ILE A 173 -7.79 11.13 -3.87
CA ILE A 173 -6.85 11.67 -2.87
C ILE A 173 -7.05 10.86 -1.58
N ILE A 174 -6.06 10.03 -1.23
CA ILE A 174 -6.08 9.23 -0.01
C ILE A 174 -5.49 10.06 1.14
N GLU A 175 -6.24 10.21 2.22
CA GLU A 175 -5.70 10.74 3.47
C GLU A 175 -4.78 9.71 4.13
N THR A 176 -3.47 9.97 4.17
CA THR A 176 -2.49 9.07 4.78
C THR A 176 -2.24 9.43 6.24
N ARG A 177 -2.00 8.42 7.10
CA ARG A 177 -1.49 8.63 8.46
C ARG A 177 0.03 8.42 8.47
N PRO A 178 0.82 9.34 9.04
CA PRO A 178 2.25 9.18 9.10
C PRO A 178 2.61 8.04 10.08
N PRO A 179 3.63 7.22 9.79
CA PRO A 179 4.03 6.16 10.70
C PRO A 179 4.53 6.74 12.02
N ARG A 180 4.37 5.99 13.12
CA ARG A 180 4.83 6.45 14.44
C ARG A 180 6.33 6.69 14.42
N ARG A 181 6.74 7.92 14.72
CA ARG A 181 8.15 8.31 14.80
C ARG A 181 8.88 7.49 15.88
N PRO A 182 9.94 6.73 15.55
CA PRO A 182 10.79 6.08 16.53
C PRO A 182 11.45 7.10 17.48
N LYS A 183 11.86 6.66 18.68
CA LYS A 183 12.65 7.51 19.60
C LYS A 183 13.98 7.92 19.01
N LYS A 184 14.65 6.98 18.33
CA LYS A 184 15.94 7.14 17.66
C LYS A 184 15.76 6.86 16.18
N LEU A 185 16.18 7.80 15.34
CA LEU A 185 16.10 7.72 13.88
C LEU A 185 17.52 7.79 13.32
N GLU A 186 17.84 6.98 12.30
CA GLU A 186 19.12 7.15 11.59
C GLU A 186 19.10 8.48 10.84
N ALA A 187 20.26 9.12 10.71
CA ALA A 187 20.34 10.40 10.05
C ALA A 187 21.61 10.58 9.24
N GLU A 188 21.46 11.34 8.16
CA GLU A 188 22.55 11.75 7.28
C GLU A 188 22.67 13.27 7.31
N VAL A 189 23.90 13.77 7.19
CA VAL A 189 24.21 15.19 7.22
C VAL A 189 24.70 15.64 5.86
N VAL A 190 23.98 16.58 5.26
CA VAL A 190 24.33 17.19 3.98
C VAL A 190 24.65 18.65 4.19
N ARG A 191 25.84 19.07 3.76
CA ARG A 191 26.30 20.46 3.84
C ARG A 191 26.13 21.13 2.48
N PHE A 192 25.64 22.36 2.47
CA PHE A 192 25.47 23.16 1.25
C PHE A 192 25.70 24.64 1.54
N GLN A 193 25.85 25.43 0.49
CA GLN A 193 26.03 26.87 0.58
C GLN A 193 24.72 27.58 0.27
N ASN A 194 24.35 28.54 1.11
CA ASN A 194 23.21 29.42 0.92
C ASN A 194 23.73 30.86 0.81
N ASP A 195 23.75 31.42 -0.40
CA ASP A 195 24.48 32.65 -0.72
C ASP A 195 25.93 32.61 -0.20
N LYS A 196 26.28 33.42 0.81
CA LYS A 196 27.63 33.45 1.42
C LYS A 196 27.75 32.62 2.70
N GLU A 197 26.65 32.04 3.17
CA GLU A 197 26.60 31.30 4.43
C GLU A 197 26.71 29.80 4.20
N LYS A 198 27.40 29.10 5.12
CA LYS A 198 27.44 27.64 5.15
C LYS A 198 26.21 27.11 5.86
N TRP A 199 25.54 26.13 5.26
CA TRP A 199 24.31 25.53 5.77
C TRP A 199 24.45 24.02 5.89
N ILE A 200 23.67 23.46 6.81
CA ILE A 200 23.59 22.02 7.08
C ILE A 200 22.12 21.60 6.97
N ALA A 201 21.89 20.44 6.37
CA ALA A 201 20.65 19.69 6.44
C ALA A 201 20.93 18.33 7.09
N VAL A 202 20.20 18.01 8.15
CA VAL A 202 20.19 16.69 8.79
C VAL A 202 18.90 16.00 8.39
N ILE A 203 19.03 14.89 7.65
CA ILE A 203 17.91 14.11 7.12
C ILE A 203 17.73 12.89 7.98
N GLY A 204 16.58 12.78 8.64
CA GLY A 204 16.17 11.58 9.36
C GLY A 204 15.62 10.53 8.40
N LEU A 205 16.14 9.31 8.48
CA LEU A 205 15.78 8.18 7.64
C LEU A 205 14.95 7.16 8.42
N LEU A 206 13.78 6.82 7.89
CA LEU A 206 12.97 5.70 8.35
C LEU A 206 13.03 4.59 7.30
N ASN A 207 13.59 3.44 7.66
CA ASN A 207 13.80 2.31 6.75
C ASN A 207 14.52 2.71 5.44
N GLY A 208 15.55 3.57 5.56
CA GLY A 208 16.33 4.06 4.42
C GLY A 208 15.66 5.16 3.57
N LYS A 209 14.44 5.59 3.90
CA LYS A 209 13.74 6.66 3.19
C LYS A 209 13.73 7.97 4.01
N PRO A 210 13.85 9.14 3.37
CA PRO A 210 13.71 10.44 4.04
C PRO A 210 12.36 10.55 4.75
N TYR A 211 12.41 10.76 6.06
CA TYR A 211 11.26 10.86 6.95
C TYR A 211 11.10 12.27 7.52
N GLU A 212 12.21 12.94 7.84
CA GLU A 212 12.21 14.32 8.32
C GLU A 212 13.49 15.05 7.93
N ILE A 213 13.42 16.37 7.86
CA ILE A 213 14.56 17.22 7.54
C ILE A 213 14.67 18.35 8.56
N PHE A 214 15.89 18.57 9.04
CA PHE A 214 16.27 19.68 9.90
C PHE A 214 17.32 20.48 9.15
N THR A 215 17.22 21.82 9.09
CA THR A 215 18.21 22.62 8.37
C THR A 215 18.41 23.99 8.97
N GLY A 216 19.64 24.48 8.89
CA GLY A 216 20.01 25.85 9.23
C GLY A 216 21.50 26.13 9.05
N LYS A 217 21.94 27.29 9.55
CA LYS A 217 23.31 27.78 9.40
C LYS A 217 24.32 26.91 10.14
N ALA A 218 25.42 26.55 9.50
CA ALA A 218 26.47 25.70 10.08
C ALA A 218 27.17 26.37 11.28
N GLU A 219 27.33 27.70 11.24
CA GLU A 219 28.10 28.44 12.26
C GLU A 219 27.32 28.66 13.55
N GLU A 220 26.01 28.87 13.47
CA GLU A 220 25.16 29.10 14.64
C GLU A 220 24.54 27.81 15.18
N ALA A 221 24.27 26.84 14.31
CA ALA A 221 23.41 25.74 14.69
C ALA A 221 24.14 24.61 15.40
N PHE A 222 25.26 24.14 14.82
CA PHE A 222 26.00 22.96 15.28
C PHE A 222 27.45 23.01 14.76
N HIS A 223 28.46 23.09 15.65
CA HIS A 223 29.86 22.82 15.29
C HIS A 223 30.05 21.33 15.02
N LEU A 224 29.52 20.86 13.91
CA LEU A 224 29.65 19.48 13.49
C LEU A 224 30.97 19.31 12.73
N PRO A 225 31.85 18.36 13.14
CA PRO A 225 33.08 18.09 12.40
C PRO A 225 32.78 17.79 10.93
N ALA A 226 33.68 18.20 10.03
CA ALA A 226 33.48 18.05 8.59
C ALA A 226 33.33 16.58 8.12
N TRP A 227 33.84 15.63 8.91
CA TRP A 227 33.79 14.19 8.63
C TRP A 227 32.53 13.50 9.15
N ALA A 228 31.73 14.17 9.99
CA ALA A 228 30.53 13.58 10.58
C ALA A 228 29.36 13.69 9.59
N ASP A 229 29.22 12.69 8.73
CA ASP A 229 28.17 12.65 7.70
C ASP A 229 26.97 11.77 8.09
N LYS A 230 27.13 10.95 9.13
CA LYS A 230 26.10 10.01 9.61
C LYS A 230 25.95 10.11 11.13
N GLY A 231 24.74 9.88 11.60
CA GLY A 231 24.41 9.88 13.02
C GLY A 231 22.98 9.44 13.27
N TRP A 232 22.40 9.94 14.36
CA TRP A 232 21.05 9.62 14.78
C TRP A 232 20.34 10.85 15.33
N ILE A 233 19.06 11.01 15.01
CA ILE A 233 18.19 12.01 15.62
C ILE A 233 17.40 11.35 16.75
N ILE A 234 17.58 11.88 17.96
CA ILE A 234 16.89 11.42 19.17
C ILE A 234 15.82 12.45 19.51
N LYS A 235 14.59 11.99 19.76
CA LYS A 235 13.55 12.86 20.31
C LYS A 235 13.45 12.67 21.81
N ASP A 236 13.60 13.78 22.52
CA ASP A 236 13.44 13.87 23.95
C ASP A 236 12.35 14.90 24.32
N ARG A 237 12.06 15.04 25.61
CA ARG A 237 11.23 16.13 26.15
C ARG A 237 12.07 17.00 27.07
N ASP A 238 11.94 18.30 26.94
CA ASP A 238 12.54 19.22 27.89
C ASP A 238 11.75 19.25 29.22
N GLU A 239 12.29 19.97 30.22
CA GLU A 239 11.69 20.13 31.54
C GLU A 239 10.28 20.77 31.49
N ASP A 240 10.01 21.57 30.46
CA ASP A 240 8.72 22.22 30.19
C ASP A 240 7.73 21.32 29.40
N GLY A 241 8.14 20.10 29.04
CA GLY A 241 7.33 19.12 28.31
C GLY A 241 7.27 19.31 26.79
N ASN A 242 8.01 20.25 26.22
CA ASN A 242 8.13 20.45 24.78
C ASN A 242 9.04 19.39 24.15
N ALA A 243 8.81 19.08 22.88
CA ALA A 243 9.63 18.13 22.15
C ALA A 243 11.00 18.74 21.80
N ARG A 244 12.06 18.12 22.29
CA ARG A 244 13.47 18.44 21.97
C ARG A 244 14.02 17.40 21.00
N TYR A 245 14.78 17.83 20.00
CA TYR A 245 15.42 16.94 19.03
C TYR A 245 16.93 17.10 19.12
N ASP A 246 17.64 16.01 19.35
CA ASP A 246 19.08 16.00 19.57
C ASP A 246 19.75 15.18 18.47
N PHE A 247 20.92 15.62 17.99
CA PHE A 247 21.72 14.89 17.01
C PHE A 247 22.87 14.17 17.70
N GLN A 248 22.94 12.85 17.56
CA GLN A 248 24.01 12.03 18.11
C GLN A 248 24.85 11.45 16.99
N TYR A 249 26.17 11.58 17.07
CA TYR A 249 27.12 10.92 16.15
C TYR A 249 28.22 10.21 16.94
N MET A 250 29.00 9.39 16.24
CA MET A 250 30.11 8.65 16.82
C MET A 250 31.42 9.32 16.42
N ASP A 251 32.30 9.58 17.39
CA ASP A 251 33.63 10.11 17.13
C ASP A 251 34.57 9.04 16.56
N LYS A 252 35.72 9.47 16.02
CA LYS A 252 36.79 8.61 15.51
C LYS A 252 37.27 7.60 16.55
N ASP A 253 37.21 7.96 17.83
CA ASP A 253 37.59 7.12 18.96
C ASP A 253 36.41 6.27 19.51
N GLY A 254 35.25 6.28 18.85
CA GLY A 254 34.08 5.45 19.21
C GLY A 254 33.18 6.02 20.30
N TYR A 255 33.47 7.22 20.81
CA TYR A 255 32.61 7.90 21.79
C TYR A 255 31.36 8.50 21.14
N ARG A 256 30.23 8.48 21.86
CA ARG A 256 28.98 9.09 21.42
C ARG A 256 28.97 10.56 21.81
N ILE A 257 28.91 11.43 20.82
CA ILE A 257 28.75 12.87 21.01
C ILE A 257 27.31 13.21 20.67
N THR A 258 26.59 13.80 21.63
CA THR A 258 25.22 14.30 21.44
C THR A 258 25.25 15.81 21.38
N ILE A 259 24.62 16.40 20.38
CA ILE A 259 24.38 17.83 20.31
C ILE A 259 22.90 18.09 20.50
N GLU A 260 22.58 18.83 21.54
CA GLU A 260 21.21 19.05 21.96
C GLU A 260 20.54 20.19 21.18
N GLY A 261 19.24 20.06 20.93
CA GLY A 261 18.42 21.20 20.50
C GLY A 261 18.51 21.58 19.02
N LEU A 262 18.49 20.60 18.11
CA LEU A 262 18.29 20.79 16.65
C LEU A 262 17.26 21.87 16.35
N SER A 263 16.10 21.83 17.02
CA SER A 263 14.99 22.77 16.77
C SER A 263 15.20 24.20 17.28
N ARG A 264 16.14 24.45 18.22
CA ARG A 264 16.41 25.79 18.78
C ARG A 264 17.46 26.55 17.97
N SER A 265 18.35 25.81 17.34
CA SER A 265 19.52 26.28 16.60
C SER A 265 19.22 26.88 15.22
N PHE A 266 17.96 26.90 14.80
CA PHE A 266 17.57 27.32 13.46
C PHE A 266 16.66 28.54 13.49
N ASP A 267 16.86 29.43 12.53
CA ASP A 267 15.97 30.55 12.27
C ASP A 267 14.52 30.05 12.10
N LYS A 268 13.59 30.77 12.75
CA LYS A 268 12.17 30.40 12.82
C LYS A 268 11.52 30.24 11.45
N GLU A 269 11.95 31.02 10.44
CA GLU A 269 11.38 30.95 9.10
C GLU A 269 11.72 29.63 8.40
N PHE A 270 13.01 29.28 8.35
CA PHE A 270 13.50 28.05 7.75
C PHE A 270 13.03 26.81 8.50
N TRP A 271 12.87 26.92 9.83
CA TRP A 271 12.30 25.87 10.65
C TRP A 271 10.86 25.52 10.27
N ASN A 272 10.04 26.52 9.93
CA ASN A 272 8.66 26.29 9.50
C ASN A 272 8.61 25.55 8.15
N TYR A 273 9.49 25.90 7.21
CA TYR A 273 9.58 25.16 5.94
C TYR A 273 10.11 23.74 6.13
N ALA A 274 11.11 23.55 6.99
CA ALA A 274 11.63 22.22 7.33
C ALA A 274 10.55 21.33 7.97
N LYS A 275 9.69 21.89 8.83
CA LYS A 275 8.50 21.21 9.38
C LYS A 275 7.48 20.84 8.31
N LEU A 276 7.19 21.74 7.38
CA LEU A 276 6.26 21.49 6.27
C LEU A 276 6.77 20.33 5.40
N ILE A 277 8.04 20.40 4.98
CA ILE A 277 8.68 19.36 4.16
C ILE A 277 8.71 18.03 4.92
N SER A 278 9.04 18.05 6.21
CA SER A 278 8.97 16.87 7.06
C SER A 278 7.55 16.30 7.11
N GLY A 279 6.51 17.12 7.22
CA GLY A 279 5.12 16.66 7.14
C GLY A 279 4.85 15.91 5.83
N VAL A 280 5.19 16.52 4.70
CA VAL A 280 5.02 15.91 3.37
C VAL A 280 5.77 14.57 3.23
N LEU A 281 7.00 14.50 3.72
CA LEU A 281 7.80 13.26 3.73
C LEU A 281 7.16 12.17 4.59
N ARG A 282 6.68 12.51 5.79
CA ARG A 282 6.03 11.56 6.71
C ARG A 282 4.73 10.99 6.15
N HIS A 283 4.01 11.78 5.36
CA HIS A 283 2.79 11.35 4.68
C HIS A 283 3.06 10.49 3.43
N GLY A 284 4.33 10.24 3.10
CA GLY A 284 4.72 9.31 2.05
C GLY A 284 4.56 9.88 0.64
N MET A 285 4.49 11.20 0.46
CA MET A 285 4.47 11.80 -0.87
C MET A 285 5.70 11.34 -1.66
N PRO A 286 5.55 10.88 -2.92
CA PRO A 286 6.70 10.42 -3.69
C PRO A 286 7.73 11.53 -3.86
N LEU A 287 9.01 11.20 -3.64
CA LEU A 287 10.11 12.17 -3.60
C LEU A 287 10.19 13.11 -4.82
N PRO A 288 9.94 12.66 -6.08
CA PRO A 288 9.92 13.58 -7.22
C PRO A 288 8.90 14.72 -7.06
N TYR A 289 7.72 14.45 -6.50
CA TYR A 289 6.71 15.48 -6.22
C TYR A 289 7.13 16.39 -5.06
N VAL A 290 7.76 15.84 -4.02
CA VAL A 290 8.31 16.65 -2.92
C VAL A 290 9.38 17.62 -3.43
N VAL A 291 10.31 17.14 -4.25
CA VAL A 291 11.35 17.94 -4.90
C VAL A 291 10.72 19.02 -5.79
N ASN A 292 9.67 18.69 -6.55
CA ASN A 292 8.95 19.66 -7.36
C ASN A 292 8.25 20.73 -6.50
N LEU A 293 7.60 20.34 -5.41
CA LEU A 293 6.97 21.24 -4.45
C LEU A 293 7.98 22.24 -3.88
N VAL A 294 9.13 21.75 -3.41
CA VAL A 294 10.21 22.61 -2.87
C VAL A 294 10.73 23.58 -3.94
N SER A 295 10.92 23.12 -5.18
CA SER A 295 11.39 23.97 -6.28
C SER A 295 10.42 25.13 -6.61
N ARG A 296 9.11 24.90 -6.43
CA ARG A 296 8.04 25.87 -6.72
C ARG A 296 7.72 26.81 -5.56
N LEU A 297 8.34 26.64 -4.40
CA LEU A 297 8.15 27.60 -3.30
C LEU A 297 8.62 28.98 -3.77
N ASN A 298 7.68 29.93 -3.76
CA ASN A 298 7.92 31.34 -4.07
C ASN A 298 8.01 32.10 -2.74
N LEU A 299 9.22 32.57 -2.43
CA LEU A 299 9.59 33.06 -1.12
C LEU A 299 10.08 34.51 -1.29
N PHE A 300 9.67 35.40 -0.39
CA PHE A 300 9.81 36.85 -0.56
C PHE A 300 11.25 37.36 -0.52
N ASP A 301 12.19 36.57 0.01
CA ASP A 301 13.59 36.93 0.21
C ASP A 301 14.52 36.12 -0.71
N GLU A 302 15.49 36.80 -1.34
CA GLU A 302 16.48 36.19 -2.24
C GLU A 302 17.31 35.10 -1.55
N ASN A 303 17.59 35.25 -0.25
CA ASN A 303 18.35 34.26 0.53
C ASN A 303 17.64 32.90 0.65
N ILE A 304 16.33 32.86 0.46
CA ILE A 304 15.55 31.64 0.57
C ILE A 304 15.54 30.88 -0.78
N ASN A 305 15.79 31.57 -1.90
CA ASN A 305 15.89 30.95 -3.22
C ASN A 305 17.16 30.09 -3.38
N THR A 306 18.27 30.45 -2.74
CA THR A 306 19.47 29.59 -2.69
C THR A 306 19.31 28.44 -1.70
N TRP A 307 18.55 28.64 -0.62
CA TRP A 307 18.27 27.62 0.38
C TRP A 307 17.43 26.48 -0.20
N LYS A 308 16.35 26.81 -0.93
CA LYS A 308 15.49 25.79 -1.56
C LYS A 308 16.29 24.91 -2.53
N ASN A 309 17.25 25.48 -3.25
CA ASN A 309 18.14 24.74 -4.15
C ASN A 309 19.05 23.75 -3.39
N GLY A 310 19.48 24.12 -2.18
CA GLY A 310 20.21 23.24 -1.26
C GLY A 310 19.36 22.05 -0.81
N VAL A 311 18.14 22.32 -0.36
CA VAL A 311 17.18 21.28 0.07
C VAL A 311 16.78 20.38 -1.11
N GLU A 312 16.53 20.95 -2.28
CA GLU A 312 16.19 20.22 -3.50
C GLU A 312 17.29 19.21 -3.87
N ARG A 313 18.56 19.66 -3.91
CA ARG A 313 19.71 18.80 -4.18
C ARG A 313 19.89 17.71 -3.12
N THR A 314 19.58 18.04 -1.87
CA THR A 314 19.65 17.09 -0.76
C THR A 314 18.64 15.95 -0.94
N LEU A 315 17.36 16.30 -1.19
CA LEU A 315 16.30 15.30 -1.35
C LEU A 315 16.45 14.47 -2.64
N LYS A 316 16.99 15.05 -3.71
CA LYS A 316 17.28 14.34 -4.97
C LYS A 316 18.21 13.14 -4.82
N ARG A 317 19.11 13.15 -3.84
CA ARG A 317 20.03 12.02 -3.55
C ARG A 317 19.31 10.73 -3.15
N TYR A 318 18.06 10.84 -2.70
CA TYR A 318 17.26 9.70 -2.24
C TYR A 318 16.25 9.22 -3.29
N ILE A 319 16.22 9.83 -4.49
CA ILE A 319 15.41 9.34 -5.59
C ILE A 319 16.18 8.18 -6.25
N PRO A 320 15.63 6.95 -6.29
CA PRO A 320 16.30 5.83 -6.92
C PRO A 320 16.54 6.08 -8.41
N ASP A 321 17.70 5.64 -8.89
CA ASP A 321 18.02 5.71 -10.32
C ASP A 321 17.01 4.90 -11.15
N GLY A 322 16.61 5.45 -12.30
CA GLY A 322 15.58 4.89 -13.16
C GLY A 322 14.15 5.33 -12.83
N THR A 323 13.93 6.15 -11.79
CA THR A 323 12.60 6.73 -11.52
C THR A 323 12.13 7.59 -12.71
N LYS A 324 10.99 7.26 -13.32
CA LYS A 324 10.41 8.03 -14.44
C LYS A 324 9.92 9.39 -13.96
N ALA A 325 10.15 10.44 -14.76
CA ALA A 325 9.61 11.76 -14.51
C ALA A 325 8.20 11.91 -15.08
N ASP A 326 7.33 12.65 -14.39
CA ASP A 326 5.92 12.85 -14.76
C ASP A 326 5.71 13.92 -15.85
N HIS A 327 6.74 14.24 -16.63
CA HIS A 327 6.69 15.27 -17.67
C HIS A 327 7.54 14.88 -18.88
N LYS A 328 7.16 15.41 -20.05
CA LYS A 328 7.82 15.14 -21.33
C LYS A 328 9.22 15.76 -21.38
N CYS A 329 10.12 15.12 -22.12
CA CYS A 329 11.45 15.68 -22.37
C CYS A 329 11.33 17.06 -23.05
N PRO A 330 11.95 18.13 -22.51
CA PRO A 330 11.87 19.45 -23.14
C PRO A 330 12.60 19.53 -24.48
N SER A 331 13.54 18.62 -24.78
CA SER A 331 14.29 18.61 -26.04
C SER A 331 13.63 17.77 -27.13
N CYS A 332 13.20 16.53 -26.82
CA CYS A 332 12.67 15.61 -27.83
C CYS A 332 11.18 15.28 -27.66
N ASN A 333 10.52 15.89 -26.67
CA ASN A 333 9.09 15.73 -26.37
C ASN A 333 8.65 14.28 -26.08
N ASP A 334 9.61 13.39 -25.79
CA ASP A 334 9.34 12.01 -25.41
C ASP A 334 8.60 11.97 -24.06
N PRO A 335 7.40 11.36 -23.98
CA PRO A 335 6.61 11.28 -22.76
C PRO A 335 7.20 10.35 -21.69
N GLU A 336 8.06 9.40 -22.04
CA GLU A 336 8.66 8.45 -21.09
C GLU A 336 10.19 8.54 -21.01
N GLY A 337 10.80 9.36 -21.86
CA GLY A 337 12.24 9.41 -22.00
C GLY A 337 12.98 9.95 -20.78
N LEU A 338 12.34 10.77 -19.92
CA LEU A 338 12.99 11.40 -18.77
C LEU A 338 13.03 10.46 -17.55
N ILE A 339 14.24 10.16 -17.08
CA ILE A 339 14.50 9.39 -15.87
C ILE A 339 15.43 10.15 -14.92
N TYR A 340 15.33 9.85 -13.63
CA TYR A 340 16.34 10.26 -12.66
C TYR A 340 17.54 9.31 -12.71
N GLU A 341 18.75 9.86 -12.84
CA GLU A 341 20.01 9.13 -12.76
C GLU A 341 21.04 10.03 -12.05
N GLU A 342 21.65 9.51 -10.98
CA GLU A 342 22.60 10.23 -10.10
C GLU A 342 22.01 11.53 -9.53
N GLY A 343 20.70 11.54 -9.26
CA GLY A 343 19.98 12.73 -8.77
C GLY A 343 19.73 13.81 -9.82
N CYS A 344 20.03 13.56 -11.11
CA CYS A 344 19.71 14.46 -12.22
C CYS A 344 18.64 13.86 -13.16
N LEU A 345 17.87 14.74 -13.81
CA LEU A 345 16.95 14.34 -14.88
C LEU A 345 17.73 14.19 -16.20
N LYS A 346 17.82 12.95 -16.70
CA LYS A 346 18.41 12.61 -17.99
C LYS A 346 17.38 11.96 -18.90
N CYS A 347 17.38 12.35 -20.18
CA CYS A 347 16.52 11.75 -21.18
C CYS A 347 17.23 10.59 -21.87
N LYS A 348 16.70 9.36 -21.78
CA LYS A 348 17.26 8.19 -22.49
C LYS A 348 17.20 8.33 -24.01
N SER A 349 16.23 9.07 -24.52
CA SER A 349 15.94 9.12 -25.96
C SER A 349 16.78 10.15 -26.72
N CYS A 350 17.16 11.25 -26.09
CA CYS A 350 17.96 12.31 -26.73
C CYS A 350 19.21 12.75 -25.96
N GLY A 351 19.48 12.18 -24.78
CA GLY A 351 20.62 12.55 -23.95
C GLY A 351 20.49 13.89 -23.22
N HIS A 352 19.34 14.58 -23.31
CA HIS A 352 19.11 15.83 -22.59
C HIS A 352 19.32 15.65 -21.08
N SER A 353 20.14 16.50 -20.46
CA SER A 353 20.37 16.54 -19.02
C SER A 353 19.99 17.90 -18.47
N LYS A 354 19.27 17.94 -17.34
CA LYS A 354 18.96 19.22 -16.68
C LYS A 354 20.16 19.79 -15.90
N CYS A 355 21.18 18.97 -15.65
CA CYS A 355 22.34 19.34 -14.82
C CYS A 355 23.64 19.43 -15.63
N GLY A 356 23.56 19.41 -16.97
CA GLY A 356 24.69 19.54 -17.89
C GLY A 356 24.26 20.18 -19.19
#